data_AF-A0A3M1QE25-F1
#
_entry.id   AF-A0A3M1QE25-F1
#
_cell.length_a   1.000
_cell.length_b   1.000
_cell.length_c   1.000
_cell.angle_alpha   90.00
_cell.angle_beta   90.00
_cell.angle_gamma   90.00
#
_symmetry.space_group_name_H-M   'P 1'
#
loop_
_entity.id
_entity.type
_entity.pdbx_description
1 polymer ?
#
loop_
_entity_poly.entity_id
_entity_poly.type
_entity_poly.pdbx_seq_one_letter_code
_entity_poly.pdbx_strand_id
1 'polypeptide(L)'
;MESHVGSLAVVAANDIWATGDKQLLSGGVFGTFLHFDGSAWTEIAGPAGVFPGQIAAVASDDVWAFAGLSASDELLFAHWDGSTWSLIPQGTLPGATPVGTDLFEMVADAGCNGWALGRVSTDNGATTSPLILQLQPGGNVLGDLDGDGDVDLTDLAILLRDFDCTGGGCAGDVDGDGDTDLSDLSLLLSNFGA
;
A
#
# COMPACT_ATOMS: atom_id res chain seq x y z
N MET A 1 -23.66 17.39 7.24
CA MET A 1 -22.68 16.33 6.93
C MET A 1 -21.34 16.99 7.13
N GLU A 2 -20.62 16.56 8.15
CA GLU A 2 -19.29 17.09 8.49
C GLU A 2 -18.26 16.09 7.98
N SER A 3 -17.12 16.59 7.50
CA SER A 3 -16.02 15.78 7.00
C SER A 3 -14.73 16.24 7.67
N HIS A 4 -13.98 15.28 8.20
CA HIS A 4 -12.67 15.52 8.81
C HIS A 4 -11.60 14.86 7.96
N VAL A 5 -10.49 15.58 7.77
CA VAL A 5 -9.27 15.00 7.18
C VAL A 5 -8.37 14.58 8.33
N GLY A 6 -7.96 13.32 8.32
CA GLY A 6 -7.09 12.73 9.34
C GLY A 6 -5.61 12.85 8.98
N SER A 7 -5.24 12.44 7.76
CA SER A 7 -3.85 12.42 7.28
C SER A 7 -3.77 12.76 5.79
N LEU A 8 -2.60 13.25 5.36
CA LEU A 8 -2.30 13.62 3.97
C LEU A 8 -0.94 13.03 3.55
N ALA A 9 -0.84 12.59 2.31
CA ALA A 9 0.41 12.20 1.66
C ALA A 9 0.55 12.96 0.33
N VAL A 10 1.72 13.55 0.09
CA VAL A 10 1.99 14.38 -1.09
C VAL A 10 2.95 13.63 -2.00
N VAL A 11 2.49 13.26 -3.20
CA VAL A 11 3.34 12.70 -4.27
C VAL A 11 3.91 13.86 -5.10
N ALA A 12 3.05 14.81 -5.47
CA ALA A 12 3.42 16.03 -6.19
C ALA A 12 2.47 17.19 -5.84
N ALA A 13 2.78 18.40 -6.30
CA ALA A 13 1.94 19.58 -6.04
C ALA A 13 0.50 19.43 -6.60
N ASN A 14 0.33 18.55 -7.57
CA ASN A 14 -0.93 18.21 -8.24
C ASN A 14 -1.35 16.76 -8.02
N ASP A 15 -0.75 16.09 -7.03
CA ASP A 15 -1.06 14.70 -6.70
C ASP A 15 -0.92 14.49 -5.19
N ILE A 16 -2.05 14.54 -4.50
CA ILE A 16 -2.11 14.46 -3.05
C ILE A 16 -3.22 13.50 -2.64
N TRP A 17 -2.90 12.64 -1.70
CA TRP A 17 -3.82 11.66 -1.13
C TRP A 17 -4.19 12.04 0.29
N ALA A 18 -5.42 11.78 0.69
CA ALA A 18 -5.89 12.01 2.05
C ALA A 18 -6.77 10.87 2.56
N THR A 19 -6.73 10.69 3.86
CA THR A 19 -7.68 9.84 4.60
C THR A 19 -8.48 10.72 5.55
N GLY A 20 -9.66 10.24 5.90
CA GLY A 20 -10.51 10.95 6.84
C GLY A 20 -11.78 10.22 7.17
N ASP A 21 -12.73 10.95 7.72
CA ASP A 21 -14.05 10.46 8.04
C ASP A 21 -15.16 11.43 7.63
N LYS A 22 -16.34 10.87 7.40
CA LYS A 22 -17.54 11.60 7.01
C LYS A 22 -18.69 11.21 7.92
N GLN A 23 -19.26 12.22 8.59
CA GLN A 23 -20.40 12.06 9.46
C GLN A 23 -21.71 12.28 8.71
N LEU A 24 -22.51 11.21 8.62
CA LEU A 24 -23.85 11.24 8.04
C LEU A 24 -24.85 11.86 9.00
N LEU A 25 -25.92 12.44 8.44
CA LEU A 25 -27.04 12.98 9.21
C LEU A 25 -27.77 11.91 10.04
N SER A 26 -27.65 10.64 9.65
CA SER A 26 -28.14 9.48 10.42
C SER A 26 -27.32 9.16 11.67
N GLY A 27 -26.20 9.88 11.90
CA GLY A 27 -25.27 9.65 13.00
C GLY A 27 -24.18 8.63 12.70
N GLY A 28 -24.20 7.97 11.55
CA GLY A 28 -23.13 7.07 11.11
C GLY A 28 -21.87 7.84 10.68
N VAL A 29 -20.70 7.33 11.06
CA VAL A 29 -19.39 7.82 10.60
C VAL A 29 -18.82 6.76 9.66
N PHE A 30 -18.23 7.18 8.55
CA PHE A 30 -17.57 6.29 7.58
C PHE A 30 -16.21 6.84 7.20
N GLY A 31 -15.23 5.94 7.05
CA GLY A 31 -13.93 6.28 6.52
C GLY A 31 -14.00 6.74 5.06
N THR A 32 -13.13 7.68 4.68
CA THR A 32 -13.04 8.20 3.31
C THR A 32 -11.59 8.25 2.84
N PHE A 33 -11.40 8.00 1.55
CA PHE A 33 -10.15 8.17 0.82
C PHE A 33 -10.36 9.29 -0.19
N LEU A 34 -9.46 10.26 -0.23
CA LEU A 34 -9.56 11.41 -1.10
C LEU A 34 -8.30 11.52 -1.95
N HIS A 35 -8.47 11.92 -3.22
CA HIS A 35 -7.38 12.18 -4.14
C HIS A 35 -7.53 13.55 -4.78
N PHE A 36 -6.44 14.31 -4.82
CA PHE A 36 -6.33 15.61 -5.46
C PHE A 36 -5.54 15.48 -6.74
N ASP A 37 -6.17 15.79 -7.87
CA ASP A 37 -5.59 15.67 -9.22
C ASP A 37 -4.92 16.98 -9.72
N GLY A 38 -4.71 17.95 -8.83
CA GLY A 38 -4.24 19.29 -9.18
C GLY A 38 -5.34 20.31 -9.43
N SER A 39 -6.59 19.85 -9.61
CA SER A 39 -7.74 20.71 -9.88
C SER A 39 -8.83 20.56 -8.82
N ALA A 40 -9.13 19.33 -8.41
CA ALA A 40 -10.19 19.04 -7.46
C ALA A 40 -9.86 17.83 -6.58
N TRP A 41 -10.46 17.83 -5.38
CA TRP A 41 -10.49 16.65 -4.54
C TRP A 41 -11.65 15.75 -4.97
N THR A 42 -11.37 14.46 -5.14
CA THR A 42 -12.36 13.42 -5.42
C THR A 42 -12.35 12.38 -4.32
N GLU A 43 -13.53 11.90 -3.94
CA GLU A 43 -13.68 10.80 -3.01
C GLU A 43 -13.58 9.48 -3.78
N ILE A 44 -12.63 8.64 -3.39
CA ILE A 44 -12.39 7.33 -4.00
C ILE A 44 -12.98 6.26 -3.09
N ALA A 45 -13.67 5.30 -3.71
CA ALA A 45 -14.24 4.17 -2.99
C ALA A 45 -13.13 3.32 -2.37
N GLY A 46 -13.11 3.23 -1.04
CA GLY A 46 -12.23 2.34 -0.30
C GLY A 46 -12.89 1.02 0.08
N PRO A 47 -12.16 0.14 0.77
CA PRO A 47 -12.69 -1.12 1.28
C PRO A 47 -13.85 -0.88 2.26
N ALA A 48 -14.85 -1.75 2.25
CA ALA A 48 -16.02 -1.57 3.10
C ALA A 48 -15.69 -1.81 4.59
N GLY A 49 -16.22 -0.95 5.46
CA GLY A 49 -16.12 -1.13 6.92
C GLY A 49 -14.80 -0.69 7.55
N VAL A 50 -13.95 0.01 6.80
CA VAL A 50 -12.67 0.52 7.31
C VAL A 50 -12.74 2.00 7.67
N PHE A 51 -11.94 2.40 8.65
CA PHE A 51 -11.72 3.79 9.05
C PHE A 51 -10.25 4.11 8.86
N PRO A 52 -9.87 4.70 7.71
CA PRO A 52 -8.47 4.84 7.36
C PRO A 52 -7.78 5.86 8.28
N GLY A 53 -6.61 5.49 8.79
CA GLY A 53 -5.76 6.27 9.68
C GLY A 53 -4.68 7.03 8.92
N GLN A 54 -3.40 6.79 9.26
CA GLN A 54 -2.29 7.34 8.49
C GLN A 54 -2.32 6.89 7.03
N ILE A 55 -1.75 7.73 6.16
CA ILE A 55 -1.55 7.47 4.74
C ILE A 55 -0.11 7.83 4.34
N ALA A 56 0.48 7.01 3.47
CA ALA A 56 1.74 7.24 2.80
C ALA A 56 1.54 6.96 1.31
N ALA A 57 2.19 7.74 0.44
CA ALA A 57 2.10 7.58 -1.00
C ALA A 57 3.53 7.51 -1.55
N VAL A 58 3.80 6.47 -2.33
CA VAL A 58 5.04 6.28 -3.10
C VAL A 58 4.90 6.99 -4.44
N ALA A 59 3.79 6.71 -5.12
CA ALA A 59 3.45 7.21 -6.44
C ALA A 59 1.92 7.39 -6.55
N SER A 60 1.44 7.94 -7.67
CA SER A 60 -0.01 8.10 -7.92
C SER A 60 -0.78 6.78 -7.91
N ASP A 61 -0.07 5.68 -8.14
CA ASP A 61 -0.54 4.30 -8.28
C ASP A 61 -0.02 3.37 -7.19
N ASP A 62 0.66 3.90 -6.17
CA ASP A 62 1.14 3.11 -5.03
C ASP A 62 0.96 3.92 -3.74
N VAL A 63 -0.15 3.65 -3.05
CA VAL A 63 -0.55 4.39 -1.85
C VAL A 63 -1.01 3.44 -0.75
N TRP A 64 -0.52 3.66 0.45
CA TRP A 64 -0.77 2.82 1.62
C TRP A 64 -1.50 3.61 2.69
N ALA A 65 -2.53 3.01 3.28
CA ALA A 65 -3.22 3.57 4.43
C ALA A 65 -3.42 2.52 5.52
N PHE A 66 -3.31 2.92 6.78
CA PHE A 66 -3.72 2.06 7.88
C PHE A 66 -5.23 1.86 7.85
N ALA A 67 -5.70 0.62 7.83
CA ALA A 67 -7.12 0.27 7.73
C ALA A 67 -7.71 -0.27 9.04
N GLY A 68 -6.92 -0.32 10.12
CA GLY A 68 -7.36 -0.77 11.44
C GLY A 68 -6.95 -2.21 11.75
N LEU A 69 -7.74 -2.85 12.60
CA LEU A 69 -7.59 -4.26 12.98
C LEU A 69 -8.74 -5.09 12.41
N SER A 70 -8.44 -6.31 11.98
CA SER A 70 -9.45 -7.29 11.61
C SER A 70 -10.21 -7.79 12.85
N ALA A 71 -11.29 -8.55 12.64
CA ALA A 71 -12.01 -9.22 13.73
C ALA A 71 -11.15 -10.28 14.47
N SER A 72 -10.03 -10.69 13.87
CA SER A 72 -9.02 -11.61 14.42
C SER A 72 -7.79 -10.88 14.98
N ASP A 73 -7.88 -9.55 15.20
CA ASP A 73 -6.79 -8.70 15.69
C ASP A 73 -5.54 -8.66 14.77
N GLU A 74 -5.71 -8.94 13.48
CA GLU A 74 -4.64 -8.76 12.48
C GLU A 74 -4.56 -7.31 12.04
N LEU A 75 -3.34 -6.81 11.85
CA LEU A 75 -3.14 -5.49 11.28
C LEU A 75 -3.57 -5.49 9.82
N LEU A 76 -4.43 -4.54 9.46
CA LEU A 76 -4.90 -4.33 8.11
C LEU A 76 -4.35 -3.01 7.55
N PHE A 77 -3.84 -3.08 6.33
CA PHE A 77 -3.53 -1.92 5.52
C PHE A 77 -4.38 -1.95 4.26
N ALA A 78 -4.78 -0.77 3.79
CA ALA A 78 -5.34 -0.60 2.47
C ALA A 78 -4.20 -0.17 1.52
N HIS A 79 -4.10 -0.83 0.38
CA HIS A 79 -3.15 -0.52 -0.68
C HIS A 79 -3.90 -0.12 -1.95
N TRP A 80 -3.49 0.98 -2.56
CA TRP A 80 -3.96 1.46 -3.86
C TRP A 80 -2.96 1.05 -4.92
N ASP A 81 -3.45 0.39 -5.97
CA ASP A 81 -2.65 -0.13 -7.10
C ASP A 81 -2.78 0.73 -8.38
N GLY A 82 -3.24 1.97 -8.26
CA GLY A 82 -3.58 2.82 -9.41
C GLY A 82 -5.02 2.68 -9.90
N SER A 83 -5.74 1.66 -9.44
CA SER A 83 -7.11 1.38 -9.90
C SER A 83 -8.09 1.12 -8.76
N THR A 84 -7.68 0.38 -7.74
CA THR A 84 -8.55 -0.05 -6.63
C THR A 84 -7.80 -0.11 -5.32
N TRP A 85 -8.53 0.09 -4.22
CA TRP A 85 -8.02 -0.17 -2.88
C TRP A 85 -8.25 -1.63 -2.49
N SER A 86 -7.18 -2.33 -2.12
CA SER A 86 -7.20 -3.71 -1.62
C SER A 86 -6.77 -3.76 -0.15
N LEU A 87 -7.38 -4.65 0.65
CA LEU A 87 -6.96 -4.88 2.03
C LEU A 87 -5.86 -5.94 2.09
N ILE A 88 -4.73 -5.57 2.67
CA ILE A 88 -3.57 -6.43 2.87
C ILE A 88 -3.43 -6.73 4.37
N PRO A 89 -3.64 -7.98 4.81
CA PRO A 89 -3.32 -8.41 6.17
C PRO A 89 -1.81 -8.50 6.36
N GLN A 90 -1.30 -7.95 7.46
CA GLN A 90 0.12 -8.04 7.84
C GLN A 90 0.37 -9.04 8.99
N GLY A 91 -0.63 -9.88 9.27
CA GLY A 91 -0.60 -10.88 10.34
C GLY A 91 -0.85 -10.33 11.74
N THR A 92 -0.73 -11.21 12.73
CA THR A 92 -0.81 -10.86 14.16
C THR A 92 0.58 -10.55 14.69
N LEU A 93 0.70 -9.47 15.47
CA LEU A 93 1.98 -9.09 16.06
C LEU A 93 2.42 -10.12 17.12
N PRO A 94 3.65 -10.67 17.04
CA PRO A 94 4.13 -11.65 18.01
C PRO A 94 4.13 -11.10 19.43
N GLY A 95 3.41 -11.78 20.33
CA GLY A 95 3.38 -11.44 21.77
C GLY A 95 2.42 -10.30 22.14
N ALA A 96 1.61 -9.80 21.21
CA ALA A 96 0.54 -8.86 21.52
C ALA A 96 -0.81 -9.58 21.53
N THR A 97 -1.56 -9.48 22.62
CA THR A 97 -3.02 -9.35 22.53
C THR A 97 -3.27 -7.85 22.37
N PRO A 98 -3.48 -7.34 21.14
CA PRO A 98 -3.58 -5.91 20.93
C PRO A 98 -4.84 -5.42 21.64
N VAL A 99 -4.68 -4.69 22.76
CA VAL A 99 -5.81 -3.96 23.39
C VAL A 99 -5.93 -2.55 22.80
N GLY A 100 -4.96 -2.17 21.95
CA GLY A 100 -4.94 -0.96 21.13
C GLY A 100 -3.62 -0.86 20.36
N THR A 101 -3.72 -0.54 19.06
CA THR A 101 -2.58 -0.20 18.21
C THR A 101 -2.74 1.24 17.77
N ASP A 102 -1.76 2.08 18.09
CA ASP A 102 -1.66 3.43 17.56
C ASP A 102 -0.48 3.45 16.59
N LEU A 103 -0.76 3.56 15.30
CA LEU A 103 0.25 4.01 14.35
C LEU A 103 0.35 5.53 14.46
N PHE A 104 1.55 6.07 14.32
CA PHE A 104 1.78 7.52 14.39
C PHE A 104 2.15 8.08 13.03
N GLU A 105 2.90 7.30 12.26
CA GLU A 105 3.46 7.72 11.00
C GLU A 105 3.53 6.51 10.06
N MET A 106 3.29 6.76 8.79
CA MET A 106 3.61 5.85 7.71
C MET A 106 4.51 6.62 6.76
N VAL A 107 5.59 5.98 6.34
CA VAL A 107 6.50 6.49 5.31
C VAL A 107 6.59 5.45 4.22
N ALA A 108 6.79 5.90 2.99
CA ALA A 108 7.04 5.01 1.87
C ALA A 108 8.14 5.64 1.00
N ASP A 109 8.94 4.80 0.35
CA ASP A 109 10.02 5.23 -0.53
C ASP A 109 9.75 4.87 -1.99
N ALA A 110 10.58 5.41 -2.88
CA ALA A 110 10.43 5.28 -4.33
C ALA A 110 10.64 3.84 -4.85
N GLY A 111 11.07 2.91 -4.01
CA GLY A 111 11.23 1.50 -4.35
C GLY A 111 10.06 0.65 -3.86
N CYS A 112 8.83 1.19 -3.78
CA CYS A 112 7.65 0.46 -3.29
C CYS A 112 7.75 -0.06 -1.84
N ASN A 113 8.80 0.31 -1.09
CA ASN A 113 8.90 -0.04 0.31
C ASN A 113 8.06 0.93 1.16
N GLY A 114 7.19 0.38 1.99
CA GLY A 114 6.52 1.14 3.04
C GLY A 114 7.04 0.77 4.43
N TRP A 115 7.00 1.71 5.36
CA TRP A 115 7.16 1.46 6.78
C TRP A 115 6.06 2.13 7.58
N ALA A 116 5.46 1.39 8.49
CA ALA A 116 4.58 1.92 9.52
C ALA A 116 5.34 1.99 10.85
N LEU A 117 5.34 3.18 11.45
CA LEU A 117 5.90 3.45 12.76
C LEU A 117 4.76 3.69 13.75
N GLY A 118 4.82 3.00 14.88
CA GLY A 118 3.77 3.09 15.87
C GLY A 118 4.17 2.56 17.23
N ARG A 119 3.16 2.32 18.04
CA ARG A 119 3.28 1.60 19.30
C ARG A 119 2.19 0.56 19.42
N VAL A 120 2.53 -0.51 20.10
CA VAL A 120 1.57 -1.53 20.50
C VAL A 120 1.39 -1.41 22.00
N SER A 121 0.14 -1.25 22.42
CA SER A 121 -0.20 -1.27 23.83
C SER A 121 -0.55 -2.69 24.25
N THR A 122 0.22 -3.25 25.18
CA THR A 122 -0.17 -4.46 25.92
C THR A 122 -0.66 -4.05 27.31
N ASP A 123 -1.59 -4.82 27.87
CA ASP A 123 -2.13 -4.61 29.22
C ASP A 123 -2.83 -3.27 29.47
N ASN A 124 -3.91 -2.96 28.73
CA ASN A 124 -4.72 -1.73 28.90
C ASN A 124 -3.89 -0.41 28.84
N GLY A 125 -2.83 -0.38 28.03
CA GLY A 125 -1.98 0.80 27.86
C GLY A 125 -0.90 0.96 28.94
N ALA A 126 -0.73 -0.01 29.83
CA ALA A 126 0.32 0.02 30.86
C ALA A 126 1.71 -0.21 30.28
N THR A 127 1.82 -0.98 29.19
CA THR A 127 3.08 -1.22 28.48
C THR A 127 2.91 -0.77 27.03
N THR A 128 3.80 0.09 26.56
CA THR A 128 3.87 0.49 25.15
C THR A 128 5.22 0.08 24.58
N SER A 129 5.20 -0.72 23.52
CA SER A 129 6.41 -1.13 22.80
C SER A 129 6.44 -0.43 21.44
N PRO A 130 7.61 0.07 20.99
CA PRO A 130 7.72 0.61 19.64
C PRO A 130 7.43 -0.51 18.62
N LEU A 131 6.69 -0.16 17.59
CA LEU A 131 6.41 -1.01 16.44
C LEU A 131 7.01 -0.36 15.20
N ILE A 132 7.84 -1.13 14.51
CA ILE A 132 8.29 -0.84 13.15
C ILE A 132 7.81 -2.02 12.32
N LEU A 133 6.96 -1.75 11.33
CA LEU A 133 6.47 -2.74 10.39
C LEU A 133 6.92 -2.32 9.00
N GLN A 134 7.63 -3.20 8.30
CA GLN A 134 7.82 -3.04 6.87
C GLN A 134 6.52 -3.46 6.19
N LEU A 135 5.94 -2.53 5.43
CA LEU A 135 4.81 -2.79 4.56
C LEU A 135 5.42 -3.37 3.30
N GLN A 136 5.29 -4.68 3.16
CA GLN A 136 5.57 -5.32 1.89
C GLN A 136 4.38 -5.03 0.98
N PRO A 137 4.61 -4.55 -0.25
CA PRO A 137 3.54 -4.47 -1.21
C PRO A 137 2.93 -5.84 -1.42
N GLY A 138 1.65 -5.97 -1.04
CA GLY A 138 0.87 -7.17 -1.29
C GLY A 138 0.36 -7.24 -2.73
N GLY A 139 0.95 -6.44 -3.64
CA GLY A 139 0.53 -6.27 -5.02
C GLY A 139 1.72 -5.92 -5.92
N ASN A 140 1.74 -6.52 -7.11
CA ASN A 140 2.83 -6.55 -8.08
C ASN A 140 3.65 -5.26 -8.14
N VAL A 141 4.87 -5.29 -7.62
CA VAL A 141 5.90 -4.31 -8.01
C VAL A 141 6.19 -4.55 -9.49
N LEU A 142 6.25 -3.49 -10.30
CA LEU A 142 6.49 -3.65 -11.73
C LEU A 142 7.89 -4.25 -11.95
N GLY A 143 7.94 -5.50 -12.40
CA GLY A 143 9.18 -6.26 -12.53
C GLY A 143 9.42 -7.30 -11.42
N ASP A 144 8.54 -7.41 -10.42
CA ASP A 144 8.46 -8.54 -9.49
C ASP A 144 7.73 -9.69 -10.22
N LEU A 145 8.51 -10.64 -10.70
CA LEU A 145 8.10 -11.75 -11.55
C LEU A 145 7.86 -13.04 -10.76
N ASP A 146 8.33 -13.13 -9.51
CA ASP A 146 8.08 -14.29 -8.64
C ASP A 146 7.02 -14.05 -7.55
N GLY A 147 6.62 -12.79 -7.37
CA GLY A 147 5.54 -12.34 -6.50
C GLY A 147 5.93 -12.28 -5.03
N ASP A 148 7.22 -12.14 -4.71
CA ASP A 148 7.71 -12.06 -3.33
C ASP A 148 7.77 -10.63 -2.76
N GLY A 149 7.47 -9.64 -3.62
CA GLY A 149 7.27 -8.24 -3.24
C GLY A 149 8.51 -7.38 -3.31
N ASP A 150 9.61 -7.86 -3.88
CA ASP A 150 10.78 -7.05 -4.25
C ASP A 150 11.19 -7.28 -5.73
N VAL A 151 12.07 -6.43 -6.27
CA VAL A 151 12.64 -6.64 -7.62
C VAL A 151 14.13 -6.92 -7.50
N ASP A 152 14.52 -8.18 -7.60
CA ASP A 152 15.88 -8.63 -7.34
C ASP A 152 16.48 -9.54 -8.43
N LEU A 153 17.57 -10.24 -8.10
CA LEU A 153 18.25 -11.13 -9.05
C LEU A 153 17.40 -12.34 -9.45
N THR A 154 16.39 -12.69 -8.66
CA THR A 154 15.44 -13.77 -8.89
C THR A 154 14.48 -13.37 -10.01
N ASP A 155 13.96 -12.15 -10.00
CA ASP A 155 13.15 -11.62 -11.10
C ASP A 155 13.95 -11.47 -12.38
N LEU A 156 15.16 -10.92 -12.27
CA LEU A 156 16.06 -10.83 -13.42
C LEU A 156 16.34 -12.22 -14.01
N ALA A 157 16.46 -13.25 -13.18
CA ALA A 157 16.63 -14.62 -13.65
C ALA A 157 15.38 -15.17 -14.35
N ILE A 158 14.18 -14.81 -13.89
CA ILE A 158 12.91 -15.19 -14.55
C ILE A 158 12.79 -14.51 -15.92
N LEU A 159 13.08 -13.22 -16.00
CA LEU A 159 13.08 -12.48 -17.25
C LEU A 159 14.09 -13.08 -18.24
N LEU A 160 15.35 -13.25 -17.82
CA LEU A 160 16.41 -13.77 -18.68
C LEU A 160 16.18 -15.21 -19.13
N ARG A 161 15.42 -16.01 -18.36
CA ARG A 161 15.03 -17.37 -18.75
C ARG A 161 14.08 -17.36 -19.95
N ASP A 162 13.23 -16.35 -20.04
CA ASP A 162 12.18 -16.23 -21.05
C ASP A 162 12.53 -15.19 -22.14
N PHE A 163 13.78 -14.70 -22.20
CA PHE A 163 14.22 -13.72 -23.20
C PHE A 163 14.00 -14.22 -24.64
N ASP A 164 13.52 -13.34 -25.53
CA ASP A 164 13.02 -13.63 -26.88
C ASP A 164 11.74 -14.53 -26.93
N CYS A 165 11.03 -14.71 -25.81
CA CYS A 165 9.72 -15.34 -25.83
C CYS A 165 8.71 -14.46 -26.60
N THR A 166 7.83 -15.08 -27.38
CA THR A 166 6.77 -14.38 -28.12
C THR A 166 5.46 -15.16 -28.03
N GLY A 167 4.32 -14.49 -27.87
CA GLY A 167 3.00 -15.11 -28.11
C GLY A 167 2.00 -15.06 -26.95
N GLY A 168 2.11 -14.09 -26.04
CA GLY A 168 1.15 -13.87 -24.95
C GLY A 168 1.21 -14.99 -23.90
N GLY A 169 1.98 -14.75 -22.84
CA GLY A 169 2.23 -15.72 -21.77
C GLY A 169 3.71 -15.91 -21.43
N CYS A 170 4.55 -14.96 -21.84
CA CYS A 170 5.94 -14.93 -21.43
C CYS A 170 5.99 -14.41 -19.98
N ALA A 171 6.66 -15.13 -19.08
CA ALA A 171 6.69 -14.71 -17.67
C ALA A 171 7.55 -13.46 -17.47
N GLY A 172 8.45 -13.16 -18.42
CA GLY A 172 9.26 -11.96 -18.44
C GLY A 172 8.64 -10.77 -19.18
N ASP A 173 7.39 -10.85 -19.62
CA ASP A 173 6.63 -9.76 -20.26
C ASP A 173 6.17 -8.77 -19.18
N VAL A 174 7.05 -7.84 -18.84
CA VAL A 174 6.85 -6.84 -17.77
C VAL A 174 5.98 -5.70 -18.27
N ASP A 175 6.09 -5.31 -19.55
CA ASP A 175 5.33 -4.18 -20.11
C ASP A 175 3.99 -4.59 -20.78
N GLY A 176 3.74 -5.89 -20.93
CA GLY A 176 2.47 -6.46 -21.36
C GLY A 176 2.25 -6.43 -22.88
N ASP A 177 3.31 -6.24 -23.68
CA ASP A 177 3.20 -6.12 -25.14
C ASP A 177 3.16 -7.47 -25.88
N GLY A 178 3.38 -8.57 -25.15
CA GLY A 178 3.22 -9.94 -25.63
C GLY A 178 4.52 -10.64 -26.05
N ASP A 179 5.68 -10.01 -25.82
CA ASP A 179 6.99 -10.65 -25.91
C ASP A 179 7.86 -10.39 -24.65
N THR A 180 9.11 -10.84 -24.68
CA THR A 180 10.07 -10.60 -23.59
C THR A 180 11.39 -10.17 -24.20
N ASP A 181 11.70 -8.88 -24.12
CA ASP A 181 12.83 -8.29 -24.82
C ASP A 181 13.61 -7.27 -23.97
N LEU A 182 14.38 -6.39 -24.62
CA LEU A 182 15.19 -5.38 -23.94
C LEU A 182 14.34 -4.29 -23.27
N SER A 183 13.10 -4.10 -23.71
CA SER A 183 12.11 -3.18 -23.13
C SER A 183 11.73 -3.67 -21.75
N ASP A 184 11.37 -4.95 -21.61
CA ASP A 184 11.10 -5.59 -20.31
C ASP A 184 12.32 -5.55 -19.40
N LEU A 185 13.50 -5.89 -19.94
CA LEU A 185 14.74 -5.84 -19.16
C LEU A 185 15.00 -4.41 -18.65
N SER A 186 14.76 -3.41 -19.48
CA SER A 186 14.94 -2.02 -19.10
C SER A 186 13.96 -1.60 -18.01
N LEU A 187 12.73 -2.12 -18.06
CA LEU A 187 11.67 -1.85 -17.10
C LEU A 187 11.96 -2.52 -15.75
N LEU A 188 12.34 -3.80 -15.76
CA LEU A 188 12.78 -4.52 -14.57
C LEU A 188 13.99 -3.82 -13.94
N LEU A 189 15.01 -3.48 -14.73
CA LEU A 189 16.21 -2.79 -14.22
C LEU A 189 15.93 -1.38 -13.70
N SER A 190 14.86 -0.72 -14.16
CA SER A 190 14.45 0.58 -13.65
C SER A 190 13.87 0.51 -12.22
N ASN A 191 13.35 -0.67 -11.85
CA ASN A 191 12.79 -0.95 -10.53
C ASN A 191 13.70 -1.84 -9.67
N PHE A 192 14.91 -2.18 -10.15
CA PHE A 192 15.79 -3.12 -9.44
C PHE A 192 16.22 -2.61 -8.06
N GLY A 193 15.99 -3.43 -7.03
CA GLY A 193 16.23 -3.10 -5.63
C GLY A 193 15.11 -2.28 -4.98
N ALA A 194 13.95 -2.16 -5.65
CA ALA A 194 12.67 -1.84 -5.02
C ALA A 194 12.32 -2.95 -4.02
#